data_AF-A0A355TPG5-F1
#
_entry.id   AF-A0A355TPG5-F1
#
_cell.length_a   1.000
_cell.length_b   1.000
_cell.length_c   1.000
_cell.angle_alpha   90.00
_cell.angle_beta   90.00
_cell.angle_gamma   90.00
#
_symmetry.space_group_name_H-M   'P 1'
#
loop_
_entity.id
_entity.type
_entity.pdbx_description
1 polymer ?
#
loop_
_entity_poly.entity_id
_entity_poly.type
_entity_poly.pdbx_seq_one_letter_code
_entity_poly.pdbx_strand_id
1 'polypeptide(L)' 'MTAESVCLDGNPVHKVVEFLQASDLLVIAHRQNHRFSLISPDVSRQIIMRADCSVMVLPHGGRTDYAKSVNGNGGGTQ' A
#
# COMPACT_ATOMS: atom_id res chain seq x y z
N MET A 1 1.41 -7.52 -21.06
CA MET A 1 2.15 -7.21 -19.82
C MET A 1 2.06 -8.44 -18.94
N THR A 2 3.18 -9.13 -18.74
CA THR A 2 3.25 -10.33 -17.90
C THR A 2 3.64 -9.90 -16.49
N ALA A 3 2.97 -10.45 -15.48
CA ALA A 3 3.38 -10.28 -14.10
C ALA A 3 4.41 -11.37 -13.77
N GLU A 4 5.59 -10.98 -13.33
CA GLU A 4 6.59 -11.90 -12.78
C GLU A 4 6.49 -11.93 -11.26
N SER A 5 6.67 -13.11 -10.68
CA SER A 5 6.69 -13.32 -9.23
C SER A 5 8.06 -13.84 -8.84
N VAL A 6 8.66 -13.22 -7.83
CA VAL A 6 9.97 -13.61 -7.29
C VAL A 6 9.82 -13.91 -5.80
N CYS A 7 10.42 -15.01 -5.35
CA CYS A 7 10.53 -15.35 -3.94
C CYS A 7 11.93 -14.98 -3.47
N LEU A 8 12.04 -14.16 -2.42
CA LEU A 8 13.30 -13.70 -1.86
C LEU A 8 13.45 -14.24 -0.45
N ASP A 9 14.60 -14.86 -0.17
CA ASP A 9 14.92 -15.36 1.16
C ASP A 9 15.49 -14.25 2.06
N GLY A 10 15.02 -14.18 3.30
CA GLY A 10 15.53 -13.30 4.33
C GLY A 10 14.49 -12.34 4.92
N ASN A 11 14.98 -11.25 5.50
CA ASN A 11 14.10 -10.25 6.11
C ASN A 11 13.38 -9.43 5.01
N PRO A 12 12.04 -9.35 5.02
CA PRO A 12 11.27 -8.72 3.95
C PRO A 12 11.56 -7.21 3.81
N VAL A 13 11.85 -6.51 4.92
CA VAL A 13 12.15 -5.07 4.86
C VAL A 13 13.44 -4.84 4.08
N HIS A 14 14.49 -5.60 4.41
CA HIS A 14 15.79 -5.46 3.74
C HIS A 14 15.70 -5.86 2.27
N LYS A 15 15.06 -7.01 1.98
CA LYS A 15 14.97 -7.52 0.62
C LYS A 15 14.14 -6.67 -0.31
N VAL A 16 13.03 -6.11 0.17
CA VAL A 16 12.25 -5.19 -0.66
C VAL A 16 13.02 -3.89 -0.91
N VAL A 17 13.66 -3.30 0.11
CA VAL A 17 14.43 -2.05 -0.07
C VAL A 17 15.63 -2.25 -1.01
N GLU A 18 16.35 -3.38 -0.90
CA GLU A 18 17.45 -3.74 -1.82
C GLU A 18 16.99 -3.96 -3.27
N PHE A 19 15.74 -4.38 -3.47
CA PHE A 19 15.20 -4.71 -4.79
C PHE A 19 14.67 -3.48 -5.54
N LEU A 20 14.26 -2.43 -4.83
CA LEU A 20 13.63 -1.25 -5.42
C LEU A 20 14.65 -0.32 -6.11
N GLN A 21 14.21 0.26 -7.22
CA GLN A 21 14.89 1.36 -7.89
C GLN A 21 14.11 2.66 -7.69
N ALA A 22 14.81 3.80 -7.72
CA ALA A 22 14.18 5.11 -7.50
C ALA A 22 13.06 5.45 -8.50
N SER A 23 13.10 4.88 -9.71
CA SER A 23 12.08 5.07 -10.75
C SER A 23 10.82 4.21 -10.57
N ASP A 24 10.80 3.31 -9.60
CA ASP A 24 9.69 2.37 -9.43
C ASP A 24 8.45 2.99 -8.78
N LEU A 25 7.32 2.29 -8.94
CA LEU A 25 6.13 2.49 -8.12
C LEU A 25 5.92 1.25 -7.25
N LEU A 26 6.20 1.36 -5.95
CA LEU A 26 5.93 0.29 -4.99
C LEU A 26 4.44 0.26 -4.64
N VAL A 27 3.78 -0.86 -4.90
CA VAL A 27 2.36 -1.07 -4.54
C VAL A 27 2.27 -2.03 -3.35
N ILE A 28 1.69 -1.55 -2.25
CA ILE A 28 1.48 -2.34 -1.04
C ILE A 28 -0.02 -2.55 -0.85
N ALA A 29 -0.46 -3.81 -0.98
CA ALA A 29 -1.82 -4.20 -0.66
C ALA A 29 -1.90 -4.68 0.79
N HIS A 30 -2.73 -4.03 1.60
CA HIS A 30 -2.95 -4.44 2.98
C HIS A 30 -4.09 -5.47 3.07
N ARG A 31 -3.92 -6.51 3.89
CA ARG A 31 -4.90 -7.60 4.06
C ARG A 31 -5.95 -7.24 5.12
N GLN A 32 -7.19 -7.72 4.94
CA GLN A 32 -8.23 -7.67 5.97
C GLN A 32 -7.76 -8.35 7.27
N ASN A 33 -8.19 -7.81 8.43
CA ASN A 33 -7.92 -8.27 9.80
C ASN A 33 -6.56 -7.93 10.43
N HIS A 34 -5.65 -7.23 9.75
CA HIS A 34 -4.62 -6.45 10.45
C HIS A 34 -5.04 -4.99 10.43
N ARG A 35 -4.83 -4.25 11.52
CA ARG A 35 -4.95 -2.78 11.54
C ARG A 35 -3.54 -2.23 11.49
N PHE A 36 -3.34 -1.14 10.77
CA PHE A 36 -2.14 -0.32 10.94
C PHE A 36 -2.08 0.10 12.41
N SER A 37 -1.20 -0.53 13.18
CA SER A 37 -0.94 -0.15 14.57
C SER A 37 0.18 0.87 14.57
N LEU A 38 -0.09 2.06 15.09
CA LEU A 38 0.93 3.08 15.27
C LEU A 38 1.99 2.66 16.32
N ILE A 39 1.65 1.69 17.18
CA ILE A 39 2.48 1.23 18.30
C ILE A 39 3.30 -0.01 17.93
N SER A 40 2.80 -0.86 17.03
CA SER A 40 3.53 -2.01 16.49
C SER A 40 3.71 -1.85 14.98
N PRO A 41 4.77 -1.18 14.51
CA PRO A 41 4.97 -0.93 13.09
C PRO A 41 5.15 -2.26 12.36
N ASP A 42 4.22 -2.59 11.47
CA ASP A 42 4.29 -3.78 10.63
C ASP A 42 5.35 -3.62 9.51
N VAL A 43 5.66 -4.73 8.85
CA VAL A 43 6.64 -4.81 7.76
C VAL A 43 6.36 -3.76 6.68
N SER A 44 5.09 -3.55 6.33
CA SER A 44 4.70 -2.58 5.30
C SER A 44 5.07 -1.17 5.71
N ARG A 45 4.83 -0.78 6.97
CA ARG A 45 5.26 0.54 7.47
C ARG A 45 6.77 0.70 7.44
N GLN A 46 7.53 -0.34 7.81
CA GLN A 46 8.99 -0.28 7.78
C GLN A 46 9.55 -0.14 6.36
N ILE A 47 8.91 -0.76 5.37
CA ILE A 47 9.24 -0.62 3.96
C ILE A 47 8.90 0.80 3.46
N ILE A 48 7.70 1.30 3.74
CA ILE A 48 7.26 2.65 3.33
C ILE A 48 8.25 3.72 3.81
N MET A 49 8.72 3.62 5.06
CA MET A 49 9.65 4.59 5.65
C MET A 49 11.07 4.56 5.05
N ARG A 50 11.40 3.56 4.22
CA ARG A 50 12.75 3.33 3.66
C ARG A 50 12.78 3.24 2.14
N ALA A 51 11.62 3.22 1.48
CA ALA A 51 11.56 3.13 0.04
C ALA A 51 12.06 4.44 -0.58
N ASP A 52 13.04 4.34 -1.48
CA ASP A 52 13.57 5.49 -2.23
C ASP A 52 12.73 5.82 -3.47
N CYS A 53 11.53 5.24 -3.59
CA CYS A 53 10.63 5.38 -4.73
C CYS A 53 9.21 5.79 -4.30
N SER A 54 8.35 6.09 -5.27
CA SER A 54 6.95 6.42 -4.98
C SER A 54 6.22 5.18 -4.45
N VAL A 55 5.40 5.35 -3.40
CA VAL A 55 4.66 4.25 -2.78
C VAL A 55 3.16 4.49 -2.84
N MET A 56 2.42 3.52 -3.37
CA MET A 56 0.95 3.47 -3.34
C MET A 56 0.48 2.39 -2.37
N VAL A 57 -0.28 2.81 -1.36
CA VAL A 57 -0.90 1.88 -0.40
C VAL A 57 -2.36 1.65 -0.80
N LEU A 58 -2.69 0.40 -1.08
CA LEU A 58 -4.06 -0.03 -1.36
C LEU A 58 -4.68 -0.53 -0.04
N PRO A 59 -5.58 0.24 0.59
CA PRO A 59 -6.27 -0.21 1.78
C PRO A 59 -7.22 -1.36 1.42
N HIS A 60 -7.46 -2.21 2.41
CA HIS A 60 -8.43 -3.27 2.28
C HIS A 60 -9.84 -2.67 2.24
N GLY A 61 -10.42 -2.54 1.04
CA GLY A 61 -11.83 -2.22 0.86
C GLY A 61 -12.65 -3.50 0.83
N GLY A 62 -13.69 -3.58 1.68
CA GLY A 62 -14.86 -4.36 1.31
C GLY A 62 -15.35 -3.87 -0.05
N ARG A 63 -15.93 -4.78 -0.84
CA ARG A 63 -16.55 -4.51 -2.14
C ARG A 63 -17.15 -3.09 -2.16
N THR A 64 -16.65 -2.21 -3.02
CA THR A 64 -17.27 -0.94 -3.46
C THR A 64 -17.41 0.24 -2.47
N ASP A 65 -16.34 0.74 -1.86
CA ASP A 65 -16.40 2.05 -1.15
C ASP A 65 -15.73 3.23 -1.90
N TYR A 66 -14.82 2.99 -2.86
CA TYR A 66 -14.22 4.07 -3.65
C TYR A 66 -15.20 4.80 -4.59
N ALA A 67 -16.28 4.13 -5.01
CA ALA A 67 -17.30 4.72 -5.85
C ALA A 67 -18.28 5.63 -5.08
N LYS A 68 -18.32 5.55 -3.74
CA LYS A 68 -19.26 6.34 -2.92
C LYS A 68 -18.75 7.74 -2.59
N SER A 69 -17.45 7.96 -2.57
CA SER A 69 -16.86 9.25 -2.18
C SER A 69 -17.02 10.35 -3.23
N VAL A 70 -17.43 10.02 -4.46
CA VAL A 70 -17.58 10.98 -5.56
C VAL A 70 -18.99 11.58 -5.65
N ASN A 71 -19.99 11.00 -4.97
CA ASN A 71 -21.39 11.46 -5.03
C ASN A 71 -21.82 12.37 -3.86
N GLY A 72 -20.89 12.79 -2.98
CA GLY A 72 -21.23 13.53 -1.75
C GLY A 72 -21.21 15.05 -1.85
N ASN A 73 -20.94 15.65 -3.01
CA ASN A 73 -20.73 17.11 -3.11
C ASN A 73 -21.71 17.79 -4.08
N GLY A 74 -23.00 17.51 -3.92
CA GLY A 74 -24.09 18.19 -4.63
C GLY A 74 -25.28 18.38 -3.72
N GLY A 75 -25.41 19.56 -3.11
CA GLY A 75 -26.57 19.89 -2.28
C GLY A 75 -26.42 21.17 -1.48
N GLY A 76 -26.11 22.29 -2.14
CA GLY A 76 -26.48 23.60 -1.62
C GLY A 76 -27.97 23.89 -1.87
N THR A 77 -28.55 24.74 -1.02
CA THR A 77 -29.94 25.26 -1.01
C THR A 77 -31.02 24.20 -0.70
N GLN A 78 -31.94 24.40 0.25
CA GLN A 78 -32.63 25.60 0.74
C GLN A 78 -32.74 25.62 2.27
#